data_AF-A9V0P8-F1
#
_entry.id   AF-A9V0P8-F1
#
_cell.length_a   1.000
_cell.length_b   1.000
_cell.length_c   1.000
_cell.angle_alpha   90.00
_cell.angle_beta   90.00
_cell.angle_gamma   90.00
#
_symmetry.space_group_name_H-M   'P 1'
#
loop_
_entity.id
_entity.type
_entity.pdbx_description
1 polymer ?
#
loop_
_entity_poly.entity_id
_entity_poly.type
_entity_poly.pdbx_seq_one_letter_code
_entity_poly.pdbx_strand_id
1 'polypeptide(L)'
;MSGADQPAAQQAIRDYFEREYASEGCSNWHICTDTYGAVATGCIDGGIVMIMGTGSNCTLINPDGSSANCGGWGHFMGDEASAFDIAHDTVKIIFDAEDKLHEPPASHETLKQAMFDYFKVDTLKDMLPHFYSKFVKSDFARFAVTMLTTRHLTWGASPVCKRVMLAAASGDALAQHVFKEAGRKMGEWFLS
;
A
#
# COMPACT_ATOMS: atom_id res chain seq x y z
N MET A 1 -8.90 4.66 10.22
CA MET A 1 -7.78 3.74 10.46
C MET A 1 -8.11 2.43 9.76
N SER A 2 -7.16 1.79 9.10
CA SER A 2 -7.34 0.41 8.65
C SER A 2 -7.39 -0.53 9.87
N GLY A 3 -8.25 -1.55 9.85
CA GLY A 3 -8.42 -2.50 10.97
C GLY A 3 -9.39 -2.05 12.09
N ALA A 4 -10.10 -0.93 11.89
CA ALA A 4 -11.10 -0.42 12.85
C ALA A 4 -12.47 -1.11 12.73
N ASP A 5 -12.57 -2.20 11.97
CA ASP A 5 -13.73 -3.07 11.77
C ASP A 5 -13.89 -4.12 12.87
N GLN A 6 -12.86 -4.34 13.70
CA GLN A 6 -12.97 -5.26 14.83
C GLN A 6 -13.81 -4.68 15.97
N PRO A 7 -14.90 -5.36 16.41
CA PRO A 7 -15.78 -4.84 17.46
C PRO A 7 -15.05 -4.51 18.77
N ALA A 8 -14.05 -5.31 19.15
CA ALA A 8 -13.25 -5.07 20.35
C ALA A 8 -12.39 -3.80 20.24
N ALA A 9 -11.81 -3.53 19.06
CA ALA A 9 -11.05 -2.31 18.82
C ALA A 9 -11.96 -1.07 18.79
N GLN A 10 -13.13 -1.18 18.15
CA GLN A 10 -14.13 -0.12 18.17
C GLN A 10 -14.59 0.18 19.59
N GLN A 11 -14.88 -0.85 20.39
CA GLN A 11 -15.31 -0.66 21.77
C GLN A 11 -14.21 0.00 22.61
N ALA A 12 -12.96 -0.46 22.51
CA ALA A 12 -11.84 0.13 23.24
C ALA A 12 -11.64 1.61 22.90
N ILE A 13 -11.85 2.00 21.63
CA ILE A 13 -11.79 3.41 21.23
C ILE A 13 -13.00 4.17 21.78
N ARG A 14 -14.23 3.62 21.72
CA ARG A 14 -15.41 4.27 22.32
C ARG A 14 -15.20 4.54 23.81
N ASP A 15 -14.76 3.53 24.56
CA ASP A 15 -14.51 3.62 26.00
C ASP A 15 -13.46 4.69 26.32
N TYR A 16 -12.41 4.81 25.50
CA TYR A 16 -11.41 5.86 25.62
C TYR A 16 -12.03 7.25 25.41
N PHE A 17 -12.80 7.42 24.34
CA PHE A 17 -13.41 8.71 24.01
C PHE A 17 -14.45 9.14 25.04
N GLU A 18 -15.27 8.21 25.54
CA GLU A 18 -16.22 8.49 26.62
C GLU A 18 -15.50 8.90 27.90
N ARG A 19 -14.39 8.24 28.25
CA ARG A 19 -13.64 8.58 29.47
C ARG A 19 -12.99 9.96 29.39
N GLU A 20 -12.36 10.30 28.26
CA GLU A 20 -11.56 11.52 28.15
C GLU A 20 -12.39 12.74 27.73
N TYR A 21 -13.43 12.55 26.90
CA TYR A 21 -14.13 13.65 26.21
C TYR A 21 -15.62 13.77 26.53
N ALA A 22 -16.18 12.97 27.45
CA ALA A 22 -17.59 13.08 27.82
C ALA A 22 -18.00 14.48 28.31
N SER A 23 -17.07 15.24 28.91
CA SER A 23 -17.32 16.60 29.40
C SER A 23 -17.31 17.67 28.29
N GLU A 24 -16.85 17.36 27.08
CA GLU A 24 -16.73 18.30 25.97
C GLU A 24 -18.00 18.40 25.10
N GLY A 25 -19.08 17.73 25.50
CA GLY A 25 -20.40 17.85 24.85
C GLY A 25 -20.60 17.01 23.60
N CYS A 26 -19.61 16.18 23.21
CA CYS A 26 -19.77 15.18 22.17
C CYS A 26 -20.28 13.87 22.78
N SER A 27 -21.56 13.55 22.56
CA SER A 27 -22.25 12.41 23.18
C SER A 27 -22.48 11.23 22.25
N ASN A 28 -22.14 11.35 20.96
CA ASN A 28 -22.37 10.30 19.97
C ASN A 28 -21.14 10.11 19.08
N TRP A 29 -20.52 8.94 19.18
CA TRP A 29 -19.34 8.56 18.43
C TRP A 29 -19.72 7.52 17.40
N HIS A 30 -19.27 7.68 16.15
CA HIS A 30 -19.40 6.63 15.13
C HIS A 30 -18.00 6.22 14.68
N ILE A 31 -17.60 5.01 15.02
CA ILE A 31 -16.31 4.44 14.64
C ILE A 31 -16.55 3.50 13.47
N CYS A 32 -15.93 3.80 12.35
CA CYS A 32 -16.02 3.03 11.12
C CYS A 32 -14.65 2.95 10.45
N THR A 33 -14.55 2.16 9.39
CA THR A 33 -13.35 2.07 8.56
C THR A 33 -13.20 3.31 7.68
N ASP A 34 -11.99 3.50 7.17
CA ASP A 34 -11.70 4.52 6.17
C ASP A 34 -12.51 4.35 4.88
N THR A 35 -12.84 3.12 4.49
CA THR A 35 -13.67 2.82 3.31
C THR A 35 -15.10 3.37 3.43
N TYR A 36 -15.73 3.28 4.59
CA TYR A 36 -17.07 3.84 4.81
C TYR A 36 -17.10 5.36 4.64
N GLY A 37 -16.13 6.07 5.22
CA GLY A 37 -16.03 7.53 5.06
C GLY A 37 -15.83 7.96 3.61
N ALA A 38 -15.02 7.20 2.86
CA ALA A 38 -14.79 7.46 1.44
C ALA A 38 -16.07 7.26 0.59
N VAL A 39 -16.81 6.16 0.80
CA VAL A 39 -18.09 5.93 0.10
C VAL A 39 -19.10 7.00 0.48
N ALA A 40 -19.27 7.30 1.76
CA ALA A 40 -20.23 8.31 2.24
C ALA A 40 -19.96 9.72 1.70
N THR A 41 -18.71 10.02 1.35
CA THR A 41 -18.32 11.31 0.74
C THR A 41 -18.62 11.33 -0.77
N GLY A 42 -18.42 10.20 -1.46
CA GLY A 42 -18.48 10.12 -2.92
C GLY A 42 -19.80 9.60 -3.49
N CYS A 43 -20.63 8.94 -2.69
CA CYS A 43 -21.83 8.23 -3.13
C CYS A 43 -22.96 8.41 -2.10
N ILE A 44 -24.15 8.79 -2.57
CA ILE A 44 -25.31 9.07 -1.71
C ILE A 44 -26.01 7.78 -1.26
N ASP A 45 -26.17 6.82 -2.18
CA ASP A 45 -26.96 5.59 -1.96
C ASP A 45 -26.09 4.32 -1.99
N GLY A 46 -24.89 4.39 -1.43
CA GLY A 46 -23.92 3.31 -1.49
C GLY A 46 -23.08 3.31 -2.78
N GLY A 47 -22.05 2.47 -2.80
CA GLY A 47 -21.07 2.43 -3.87
C GLY A 47 -19.92 1.47 -3.57
N ILE A 48 -18.97 1.43 -4.49
CA ILE A 48 -17.73 0.66 -4.34
C ILE A 48 -16.58 1.65 -4.15
N VAL A 49 -15.74 1.39 -3.15
CA VAL A 49 -14.46 2.09 -2.96
C VAL A 49 -13.32 1.10 -3.07
N MET A 50 -12.27 1.52 -3.76
CA MET A 50 -10.97 0.85 -3.75
C MET A 50 -9.91 1.79 -3.19
N ILE A 51 -9.22 1.35 -2.15
CA ILE A 51 -8.10 2.04 -1.54
C ILE A 51 -6.82 1.34 -1.98
N MET A 52 -5.87 2.10 -2.53
CA MET A 52 -4.58 1.62 -3.01
C MET A 52 -3.48 2.55 -2.52
N GLY A 53 -3.13 2.41 -1.23
CA GLY A 53 -2.10 3.20 -0.55
C GLY A 53 -0.93 2.33 -0.11
N THR A 54 -0.46 2.53 1.12
CA THR A 54 0.53 1.63 1.76
C THR A 54 0.02 0.18 1.85
N GLY A 55 -1.30 0.00 1.96
CA GLY A 55 -2.00 -1.28 1.80
C GLY A 55 -3.16 -1.09 0.82
N SER A 56 -3.99 -2.12 0.67
CA SER A 56 -5.16 -2.06 -0.22
C SER A 56 -6.41 -2.69 0.38
N ASN A 57 -7.56 -2.16 -0.01
CA ASN A 57 -8.87 -2.65 0.42
C ASN A 57 -9.95 -2.28 -0.60
N CYS A 58 -10.92 -3.15 -0.82
CA CYS A 58 -12.11 -2.88 -1.62
C CYS A 58 -13.37 -3.15 -0.80
N THR A 59 -14.26 -2.17 -0.74
CA THR A 59 -15.53 -2.27 -0.02
C THR A 59 -16.67 -1.88 -0.94
N LEU A 60 -17.67 -2.74 -1.02
CA LEU A 60 -19.00 -2.47 -1.56
C LEU A 60 -19.93 -2.11 -0.40
N ILE A 61 -20.71 -1.05 -0.56
CA ILE A 61 -21.86 -0.72 0.28
C ILE A 61 -23.08 -0.62 -0.64
N ASN A 62 -24.09 -1.45 -0.40
CA ASN A 62 -25.34 -1.43 -1.15
C ASN A 62 -26.27 -0.30 -0.64
N PRO A 63 -27.28 0.11 -1.43
CA PRO A 63 -28.26 1.10 -1.01
C PRO A 63 -29.05 0.71 0.25
N ASP A 64 -29.18 -0.59 0.54
CA ASP A 64 -29.84 -1.10 1.74
C ASP A 64 -28.93 -1.09 2.99
N GLY A 65 -27.69 -0.62 2.85
CA GLY A 65 -26.68 -0.58 3.91
C GLY A 65 -25.91 -1.88 4.11
N SER A 66 -26.24 -2.96 3.40
CA SER A 66 -25.42 -4.19 3.42
C SER A 66 -24.06 -3.94 2.75
N SER A 67 -23.01 -4.61 3.23
CA SER A 67 -21.65 -4.39 2.72
C SER A 67 -20.91 -5.70 2.45
N ALA A 68 -20.00 -5.68 1.48
CA ALA A 68 -19.06 -6.76 1.19
C ALA A 68 -17.63 -6.19 1.05
N ASN A 69 -16.62 -6.97 1.44
CA ASN A 69 -15.22 -6.58 1.37
C ASN A 69 -14.40 -7.61 0.59
N CYS A 70 -13.42 -7.12 -0.18
CA CYS A 70 -12.38 -7.92 -0.82
C CYS A 70 -11.01 -7.29 -0.49
N GLY A 71 -10.08 -8.10 0.00
CA GLY A 71 -8.79 -7.62 0.50
C GLY A 71 -8.87 -7.01 1.91
N GLY A 72 -7.95 -6.09 2.23
CA GLY A 72 -7.88 -5.46 3.55
C GLY A 72 -7.22 -6.31 4.66
N TRP A 73 -6.68 -7.48 4.32
CA TRP A 73 -6.04 -8.42 5.27
C TRP A 73 -4.66 -7.96 5.78
N GLY A 74 -4.08 -6.95 5.14
CA GLY A 74 -2.75 -6.44 5.44
C GLY A 74 -1.61 -7.26 4.83
N HIS A 75 -0.43 -6.66 4.78
CA HIS A 75 0.75 -7.13 4.04
C HIS A 75 1.23 -8.57 4.23
N PHE A 76 0.85 -9.24 5.33
CA PHE A 76 1.19 -10.66 5.50
C PHE A 76 0.28 -11.59 4.70
N MET A 77 -0.98 -11.19 4.47
CA MET A 77 -2.05 -12.04 3.94
C MET A 77 -2.77 -11.42 2.75
N GLY A 78 -2.29 -10.28 2.23
CA GLY A 78 -2.90 -9.55 1.13
C GLY A 78 -2.18 -8.23 0.89
N ASP A 79 -2.95 -7.14 0.74
CA ASP A 79 -2.49 -5.84 0.25
C ASP A 79 -2.08 -5.85 -1.24
N GLU A 80 -2.66 -6.75 -2.04
CA GLU A 80 -2.44 -6.83 -3.49
C GLU A 80 -2.67 -5.48 -4.17
N ALA A 81 -1.83 -5.14 -5.15
CA ALA A 81 -1.83 -3.88 -5.87
C ALA A 81 -1.53 -2.61 -5.02
N SER A 82 -1.25 -2.76 -3.73
CA SER A 82 -0.78 -1.65 -2.89
C SER A 82 0.67 -1.26 -3.20
N ALA A 83 1.09 -0.11 -2.67
CA ALA A 83 2.49 0.29 -2.69
C ALA A 83 3.39 -0.71 -1.94
N PHE A 84 2.89 -1.42 -0.92
CA PHE A 84 3.66 -2.49 -0.30
C PHE A 84 3.88 -3.67 -1.25
N ASP A 85 2.81 -4.13 -1.92
CA ASP A 85 2.86 -5.27 -2.85
C ASP A 85 3.77 -4.99 -4.04
N ILE A 86 3.68 -3.80 -4.65
CA ILE A 86 4.57 -3.37 -5.73
C ILE A 86 6.05 -3.37 -5.28
N ALA A 87 6.33 -2.84 -4.08
CA ALA A 87 7.69 -2.81 -3.54
C ALA A 87 8.19 -4.24 -3.28
N HIS A 88 7.34 -5.06 -2.66
CA HIS A 88 7.64 -6.44 -2.31
C HIS A 88 7.94 -7.28 -3.56
N ASP A 89 7.07 -7.25 -4.57
CA ASP A 89 7.24 -7.98 -5.82
C ASP A 89 8.52 -7.57 -6.54
N THR A 90 8.81 -6.27 -6.58
CA THR A 90 10.05 -5.77 -7.18
C THR A 90 11.29 -6.33 -6.46
N VAL A 91 11.32 -6.24 -5.13
CA VAL A 91 12.42 -6.78 -4.33
C VAL A 91 12.53 -8.29 -4.52
N LYS A 92 11.41 -9.01 -4.53
CA LYS A 92 11.39 -10.46 -4.72
C LYS A 92 11.94 -10.87 -6.08
N ILE A 93 11.56 -10.17 -7.15
CA ILE A 93 12.09 -10.41 -8.50
C ILE A 93 13.61 -10.19 -8.54
N ILE A 94 14.11 -9.13 -7.91
CA ILE A 94 15.55 -8.86 -7.82
C ILE A 94 16.26 -10.00 -7.09
N PHE A 95 15.76 -10.42 -5.93
CA PHE A 95 16.36 -11.51 -5.16
C PHE A 95 16.38 -12.83 -5.94
N ASP A 96 15.27 -13.18 -6.61
CA ASP A 96 15.17 -14.41 -7.39
C ASP A 96 16.11 -14.41 -8.59
N ALA A 97 16.28 -13.27 -9.25
CA ALA A 97 17.21 -13.13 -10.36
C ALA A 97 18.67 -13.31 -9.91
N GLU A 98 19.04 -12.73 -8.78
CA GLU A 98 20.40 -12.78 -8.23
C GLU A 98 20.76 -14.16 -7.68
N ASP A 99 19.80 -14.84 -7.04
CA ASP A 99 19.95 -16.22 -6.58
C ASP A 99 19.77 -17.24 -7.71
N LYS A 100 19.46 -16.79 -8.94
CA LYS A 100 19.19 -17.62 -10.13
C LYS A 100 18.03 -18.61 -9.91
N LEU A 101 17.07 -18.24 -9.07
CA LEU A 101 15.88 -19.03 -8.81
C LEU A 101 14.87 -18.89 -9.96
N HIS A 102 14.65 -17.67 -10.44
CA HIS A 102 13.77 -17.36 -11.55
C HIS A 102 14.37 -16.28 -12.44
N GLU A 103 14.18 -16.39 -13.75
CA GLU A 103 14.56 -15.31 -14.67
C GLU A 103 13.57 -14.13 -14.54
N PRO A 104 14.06 -12.89 -14.42
CA PRO A 104 13.19 -11.73 -14.33
C PRO A 104 12.54 -11.46 -15.71
N PRO A 105 11.32 -10.90 -15.74
CA PRO A 105 10.60 -10.64 -17.00
C PRO A 105 11.26 -9.55 -17.87
N ALA A 106 12.18 -8.77 -17.29
CA ALA A 106 13.06 -7.83 -17.96
C ALA A 106 14.30 -7.55 -17.09
N SER A 107 15.27 -6.79 -17.60
CA SER A 107 16.46 -6.39 -16.83
C SER A 107 16.09 -5.75 -15.49
N HIS A 108 16.69 -6.21 -14.40
CA HIS A 108 16.43 -5.74 -13.05
C HIS A 108 17.49 -4.77 -12.50
N GLU A 109 18.55 -4.48 -13.26
CA GLU A 109 19.70 -3.67 -12.79
C GLU A 109 19.31 -2.27 -12.30
N THR A 110 18.43 -1.58 -13.04
CA THR A 110 17.96 -0.24 -12.67
C THR A 110 17.18 -0.27 -11.35
N LEU A 111 16.28 -1.24 -11.17
CA LEU A 111 15.49 -1.38 -9.95
C LEU A 111 16.33 -1.90 -8.77
N LYS A 112 17.35 -2.72 -9.03
CA LYS A 112 18.33 -3.16 -8.02
C LYS A 112 19.16 -1.99 -7.50
N GLN A 113 19.71 -1.15 -8.39
CA GLN A 113 20.45 0.03 -7.96
C GLN A 113 19.56 1.01 -7.19
N ALA A 114 18.33 1.20 -7.64
CA ALA A 114 17.33 1.98 -6.95
C ALA A 114 17.01 1.46 -5.54
N MET A 115 16.87 0.15 -5.38
CA MET A 115 16.68 -0.52 -4.09
C MET A 115 17.86 -0.22 -3.16
N PHE A 116 19.08 -0.41 -3.65
CA PHE A 116 20.30 -0.14 -2.88
C PHE A 116 20.42 1.32 -2.46
N ASP A 117 20.19 2.27 -3.39
CA ASP A 117 20.17 3.71 -3.10
C ASP A 117 19.09 4.06 -2.05
N TYR A 118 17.91 3.43 -2.13
CA TYR A 118 16.78 3.71 -1.25
C TYR A 118 17.02 3.22 0.18
N PHE A 119 17.36 1.94 0.33
CA PHE A 119 17.59 1.31 1.62
C PHE A 119 18.98 1.63 2.21
N LYS A 120 19.85 2.27 1.41
CA LYS A 120 21.24 2.64 1.76
C LYS A 120 22.07 1.41 2.10
N VAL A 121 22.06 0.46 1.17
CA VAL A 121 22.71 -0.84 1.30
C VAL A 121 23.57 -1.11 0.08
N ASP A 122 24.62 -1.92 0.24
CA ASP A 122 25.55 -2.25 -0.85
C ASP A 122 25.34 -3.69 -1.36
N THR A 123 24.71 -4.56 -0.58
CA THR A 123 24.46 -5.96 -0.93
C THR A 123 23.04 -6.41 -0.60
N LEU A 124 22.61 -7.53 -1.19
CA LEU A 124 21.32 -8.15 -0.84
C LEU A 124 21.24 -8.58 0.63
N LYS A 125 22.37 -8.97 1.24
CA LYS A 125 22.38 -9.38 2.66
C LYS A 125 22.08 -8.21 3.59
N ASP A 126 22.49 -7.00 3.19
CA ASP A 126 22.26 -5.78 3.95
C ASP A 126 20.77 -5.36 3.95
N MET A 127 19.93 -5.97 3.09
CA MET A 127 18.48 -5.80 3.11
C MET A 127 17.79 -6.55 4.26
N LEU A 128 18.39 -7.62 4.80
CA LEU A 128 17.74 -8.47 5.80
C LEU A 128 17.21 -7.68 7.01
N PRO A 129 17.94 -6.71 7.60
CA PRO A 129 17.39 -5.87 8.66
C PRO A 129 16.10 -5.13 8.25
N HIS A 130 15.96 -4.71 7.00
CA HIS A 130 14.77 -4.00 6.51
C HIS A 130 13.54 -4.90 6.36
N PHE A 131 13.71 -6.23 6.31
CA PHE A 131 12.62 -7.20 6.27
C PHE A 131 12.20 -7.68 7.66
N TYR A 132 13.12 -7.62 8.62
CA TYR A 132 12.92 -8.20 9.96
C TYR A 132 13.06 -7.14 11.05
N SER A 133 14.28 -6.92 11.54
CA SER A 133 14.52 -6.17 12.79
C SER A 133 14.24 -4.67 12.72
N LYS A 134 14.29 -4.08 11.53
CA LYS A 134 14.01 -2.65 11.25
C LYS A 134 12.79 -2.49 10.34
N PHE A 135 11.96 -3.52 10.22
CA PHE A 135 10.82 -3.48 9.30
C PHE A 135 9.82 -2.39 9.71
N VAL A 136 9.54 -1.50 8.76
CA VAL A 136 8.48 -0.49 8.86
C VAL A 136 7.70 -0.55 7.55
N LYS A 137 6.46 -1.04 7.60
CA LYS A 137 5.61 -1.25 6.40
C LYS A 137 5.53 -0.02 5.51
N SER A 138 5.31 1.16 6.10
CA SER A 138 5.19 2.42 5.34
C SER A 138 6.51 2.85 4.69
N ASP A 139 7.64 2.60 5.34
CA ASP A 139 8.95 2.89 4.75
C ASP A 139 9.27 1.91 3.61
N PHE A 140 8.93 0.64 3.79
CA PHE A 140 9.08 -0.36 2.74
C PHE A 140 8.19 -0.07 1.54
N ALA A 141 6.90 0.21 1.76
CA ALA A 141 5.96 0.59 0.70
C ALA A 141 6.35 1.89 -0.02
N ARG A 142 7.02 2.82 0.67
CA ARG A 142 7.51 4.05 0.05
C ARG A 142 8.60 3.78 -1.00
N PHE A 143 9.26 2.62 -0.99
CA PHE A 143 10.10 2.19 -2.11
C PHE A 143 9.29 2.13 -3.43
N ALA A 144 8.06 1.60 -3.42
CA ALA A 144 7.20 1.63 -4.61
C ALA A 144 6.82 3.06 -5.01
N VAL A 145 6.60 3.96 -4.05
CA VAL A 145 6.40 5.37 -4.36
C VAL A 145 7.63 5.89 -5.07
N THR A 146 8.86 5.61 -4.62
CA THR A 146 10.08 5.99 -5.36
C THR A 146 10.17 5.42 -6.79
N MET A 147 9.23 4.55 -7.21
CA MET A 147 8.96 4.06 -8.57
C MET A 147 7.79 4.72 -9.36
N LEU A 148 7.10 5.77 -8.89
CA LEU A 148 5.90 6.41 -9.51
C LEU A 148 5.84 7.90 -9.99
N THR A 149 6.43 8.92 -9.36
CA THR A 149 6.34 10.35 -9.80
C THR A 149 7.35 10.86 -10.86
N THR A 150 6.84 11.57 -11.86
CA THR A 150 7.60 12.58 -12.62
C THR A 150 6.86 13.92 -12.73
N ARG A 151 7.66 14.99 -12.57
CA ARG A 151 7.48 16.42 -12.93
C ARG A 151 6.48 17.26 -12.12
N HIS A 152 7.04 18.33 -11.53
CA HIS A 152 6.43 19.44 -10.76
C HIS A 152 6.13 19.27 -9.26
N LEU A 153 7.06 18.72 -8.48
CA LEU A 153 7.11 19.02 -7.05
C LEU A 153 8.51 19.44 -6.61
N THR A 154 8.79 20.73 -6.81
CA THR A 154 9.74 21.49 -5.98
C THR A 154 9.09 21.70 -4.62
N TRP A 155 9.06 20.68 -3.77
CA TRP A 155 8.89 20.87 -2.32
C TRP A 155 9.44 19.64 -1.56
N GLY A 156 10.62 19.80 -0.96
CA GLY A 156 11.07 19.04 0.21
C GLY A 156 11.38 17.53 0.09
N ALA A 157 11.20 16.87 -1.05
CA ALA A 157 11.51 15.43 -1.14
C ALA A 157 13.03 15.16 -1.20
N SER A 158 13.50 14.28 -0.31
CA SER A 158 14.87 13.75 -0.23
C SER A 158 15.44 13.35 -1.60
N PRO A 159 16.75 13.56 -1.89
CA PRO A 159 17.39 13.21 -3.17
C PRO A 159 17.17 11.77 -3.65
N VAL A 160 16.87 10.86 -2.72
CA VAL A 160 16.60 9.43 -2.96
C VAL A 160 15.23 9.20 -3.63
N CYS A 161 14.25 10.09 -3.43
CA CYS A 161 12.91 9.98 -4.04
C CYS A 161 12.90 10.26 -5.56
N LYS A 162 14.04 10.59 -6.18
CA LYS A 162 14.11 11.09 -7.55
C LYS A 162 14.34 10.02 -8.62
N ARG A 163 14.60 8.74 -8.30
CA ARG A 163 15.32 7.85 -9.23
C ARG A 163 14.63 6.65 -9.89
N VAL A 164 13.38 6.29 -9.59
CA VAL A 164 12.87 4.97 -10.06
C VAL A 164 11.51 5.08 -10.75
N MET A 165 10.81 6.17 -10.46
CA MET A 165 9.61 6.65 -11.14
C MET A 165 9.83 7.05 -12.57
N LEU A 166 11.02 7.59 -12.79
CA LEU A 166 11.56 7.79 -14.11
C LEU A 166 11.53 6.46 -14.84
N ALA A 167 11.96 5.34 -14.23
CA ALA A 167 12.08 4.06 -14.90
C ALA A 167 10.80 3.64 -15.64
N ALA A 168 9.66 3.39 -14.98
CA ALA A 168 8.45 2.93 -15.69
C ALA A 168 7.96 3.93 -16.76
N ALA A 169 7.91 5.22 -16.42
CA ALA A 169 7.50 6.28 -17.34
C ALA A 169 8.54 6.57 -18.45
N SER A 170 9.81 6.22 -18.24
CA SER A 170 10.94 6.33 -19.17
C SER A 170 11.18 5.04 -19.95
N GLY A 171 10.30 4.04 -19.82
CA GLY A 171 10.35 2.81 -20.61
C GLY A 171 11.08 1.64 -19.97
N ASP A 172 11.39 1.69 -18.68
CA ASP A 172 11.92 0.54 -17.94
C ASP A 172 10.87 -0.57 -17.91
N ALA A 173 11.21 -1.67 -18.59
CA ALA A 173 10.30 -2.76 -18.84
C ALA A 173 9.93 -3.52 -17.55
N LEU A 174 10.83 -3.62 -16.57
CA LEU A 174 10.53 -4.32 -15.32
C LEU A 174 9.58 -3.50 -14.46
N ALA A 175 9.83 -2.19 -14.36
CA ALA A 175 8.94 -1.30 -13.63
C ALA A 175 7.53 -1.29 -14.26
N GLN A 176 7.43 -1.19 -15.59
CA GLN A 176 6.15 -1.31 -16.30
C GLN A 176 5.46 -2.65 -16.06
N HIS A 177 6.23 -3.75 -16.03
CA HIS A 177 5.70 -5.07 -15.74
C HIS A 177 5.05 -5.14 -14.35
N VAL A 178 5.76 -4.70 -13.30
CA VAL A 178 5.22 -4.74 -11.93
C VAL A 178 3.96 -3.88 -11.79
N PHE A 179 3.91 -2.69 -12.43
CA PHE A 179 2.70 -1.86 -12.45
C PHE A 179 1.54 -2.50 -13.21
N LYS A 180 1.83 -3.19 -14.30
CA LYS A 180 0.82 -3.93 -15.06
C LYS A 180 0.25 -5.08 -14.23
N GLU A 181 1.10 -5.81 -13.50
CA GLU A 181 0.66 -6.89 -12.61
C GLU A 181 -0.17 -6.35 -11.43
N ALA A 182 0.21 -5.22 -10.83
CA ALA A 182 -0.61 -4.55 -9.82
C ALA A 182 -2.00 -4.17 -10.38
N GLY A 183 -2.05 -3.61 -11.59
CA GLY A 183 -3.32 -3.33 -12.28
C GLY A 183 -4.16 -4.58 -12.54
N ARG A 184 -3.52 -5.70 -12.89
CA ARG A 184 -4.20 -7.00 -13.07
C ARG A 184 -4.79 -7.51 -11.75
N LYS A 185 -4.01 -7.53 -10.67
CA LYS A 185 -4.46 -7.93 -9.32
C LYS A 185 -5.65 -7.09 -8.85
N MET A 186 -5.60 -5.78 -9.08
CA MET A 186 -6.72 -4.88 -8.78
C MET A 186 -7.99 -5.25 -9.57
N GLY A 187 -7.84 -5.62 -10.85
CA GLY A 187 -8.97 -6.04 -11.68
C GLY A 187 -9.64 -7.34 -11.22
N GLU A 188 -8.88 -8.27 -10.64
CA GLU A 188 -9.42 -9.54 -10.13
C GLU A 188 -10.41 -9.34 -8.98
N TRP A 189 -10.27 -8.26 -8.20
CA TRP A 189 -11.17 -7.94 -7.10
C TRP A 189 -12.59 -7.56 -7.53
N PHE A 190 -12.80 -7.22 -8.81
CA PHE A 190 -14.15 -7.02 -9.37
C PHE A 190 -14.80 -8.30 -9.88
N LEU A 191 -14.03 -9.37 -10.03
CA LEU A 191 -14.49 -10.66 -10.57
C LEU A 191 -14.77 -11.69 -9.46
N SER A 192 -14.34 -11.42 -8.23
CA SER A 192 -14.54 -12.21 -7.02
C SER A 192 -15.84 -11.85 -6.30
#